data_AF-A0AAV8RT57-F1
#
_entry.id   AF-A0AAV8RT57-F1
#
_cell.length_a   1.000
_cell.length_b   1.000
_cell.length_c   1.000
_cell.angle_alpha   90.00
_cell.angle_beta   90.00
_cell.angle_gamma   90.00
#
_symmetry.space_group_name_H-M   'P 1'
#
loop_
_entity.id
_entity.type
_entity.pdbx_description
1 polymer ?
#
loop_
_entity_poly.entity_id
_entity_poly.type
_entity_poly.pdbx_seq_one_letter_code
_entity_poly.pdbx_strand_id
1 'polypeptide(L)'
;MVLHDTASTADAAEADAGRGEEKKRRRRKRKGRGRRKKATAEEILASGFVRRWAFPDASVNDHDEDGDDGKPTGAAGRVVFEFHSHSTCSDGFLSPTALVERAHSKGVDVLALTDHDTMAGVAEAVEAANKFGIRIIPGVEISAVYSPREESETEEPVHILAYYGSCGPSQFEDLENLLANIRYGRYLRAEEMLVKLSKLKMPLKWEHVAKIAGDGVAPGRVHVARAMVESGYVENLKQAFSRYLYDGGPAYAKGSEPFAEDVVQLICHTGGVATLAHPWALKNPVVVIRSLKASGLHAMEVYRSDGKLSGFGDLADRYELVKIGGSDYHGRSGQDESDLGSVALPVLAVYEFLKLAQPIWHIATRDMLSMFAEEPSEINLQKIIRFGKFNLTKEYSGVSCGKDVLDLCLLSSWLNNEERENSELEAIKVKY
;
A
#
# COMPACT_ATOMS: atom_id res chain seq x y z
N MET A 1 -90.53 2.53 -26.74
CA MET A 1 -90.07 3.93 -26.86
C MET A 1 -88.58 3.92 -26.54
N VAL A 2 -87.78 4.53 -27.41
CA VAL A 2 -86.32 4.48 -27.55
C VAL A 2 -85.57 4.83 -26.26
N LEU A 3 -84.39 4.21 -26.01
CA LEU A 3 -83.12 4.76 -25.49
C LEU A 3 -82.11 3.59 -25.38
N HIS A 4 -81.31 3.30 -26.41
CA HIS A 4 -79.93 3.74 -26.70
C HIS A 4 -78.81 3.17 -25.82
N ASP A 5 -78.00 2.38 -26.53
CA ASP A 5 -76.66 1.80 -26.34
C ASP A 5 -75.58 2.77 -25.82
N THR A 6 -74.68 2.32 -24.94
CA THR A 6 -73.21 2.54 -24.96
C THR A 6 -72.51 1.84 -23.79
N ALA A 7 -71.96 0.65 -24.02
CA ALA A 7 -71.00 0.03 -23.10
C ALA A 7 -70.01 -0.87 -23.87
N SER A 8 -69.10 -0.28 -24.65
CA SER A 8 -67.90 -0.98 -25.14
C SER A 8 -66.95 -0.02 -25.88
N THR A 9 -66.18 0.81 -25.18
CA THR A 9 -65.00 1.49 -25.77
C THR A 9 -63.93 1.95 -24.77
N ALA A 10 -64.14 1.84 -23.45
CA ALA A 10 -63.17 2.39 -22.48
C ALA A 10 -61.96 1.47 -22.19
N ASP A 11 -62.09 0.14 -22.26
CA ASP A 11 -61.03 -0.78 -21.84
C ASP A 11 -59.95 -1.10 -22.91
N ALA A 12 -60.14 -0.65 -24.15
CA ALA A 12 -59.15 -0.88 -25.21
C ALA A 12 -58.13 0.27 -25.36
N ALA A 13 -58.41 1.46 -24.80
CA ALA A 13 -57.55 2.63 -24.95
C ALA A 13 -56.46 2.75 -23.86
N GLU A 14 -56.68 2.22 -22.66
CA GLU A 14 -55.68 2.25 -21.58
C GLU A 14 -54.61 1.15 -21.70
N ALA A 15 -54.91 0.05 -22.39
CA ALA A 15 -53.96 -1.06 -22.58
C ALA A 15 -52.85 -0.75 -23.62
N ASP A 16 -53.07 0.18 -24.55
CA ASP A 16 -52.09 0.53 -25.59
C ASP A 16 -51.14 1.66 -25.16
N ALA A 17 -51.62 2.59 -24.31
CA ALA A 17 -50.79 3.64 -23.73
C ALA A 17 -49.68 3.10 -22.81
N GLY A 18 -49.99 2.07 -22.01
CA GLY A 18 -49.02 1.41 -21.11
C GLY A 18 -47.91 0.64 -21.83
N ARG A 19 -48.21 0.01 -22.97
CA ARG A 19 -47.22 -0.73 -23.79
C ARG A 19 -46.25 0.19 -24.53
N GLY A 20 -46.70 1.40 -24.91
CA GLY A 20 -45.87 2.43 -25.54
C GLY A 20 -44.82 3.02 -24.58
N GLU A 21 -45.21 3.28 -23.33
CA GLU A 21 -44.31 3.80 -22.30
C GLU A 21 -43.30 2.76 -21.81
N GLU A 22 -43.69 1.49 -21.68
CA GLU A 22 -42.78 0.42 -21.27
C GLU A 22 -41.72 0.11 -22.35
N LYS A 23 -42.09 0.16 -23.64
CA LYS A 23 -41.13 0.10 -24.76
C LYS A 23 -40.22 1.32 -24.83
N LYS A 24 -40.70 2.53 -24.52
CA LYS A 24 -39.86 3.75 -24.42
C LYS A 24 -38.91 3.68 -23.21
N ARG A 25 -39.35 3.16 -22.06
CA ARG A 25 -38.51 2.90 -20.87
C ARG A 25 -37.46 1.82 -21.13
N ARG A 26 -37.79 0.73 -21.82
CA ARG A 26 -36.83 -0.31 -22.24
C ARG A 26 -35.85 0.20 -23.30
N ARG A 27 -36.27 1.06 -24.24
CA ARG A 27 -35.36 1.73 -25.20
C ARG A 27 -34.47 2.78 -24.53
N ARG A 28 -34.94 3.50 -23.50
CA ARG A 28 -34.12 4.41 -22.69
C ARG A 28 -33.15 3.66 -21.76
N LYS A 29 -33.55 2.53 -21.16
CA LYS A 29 -32.64 1.63 -20.41
C LYS A 29 -31.57 0.97 -21.30
N ARG A 30 -31.86 0.71 -22.58
CA ARG A 30 -30.86 0.22 -23.54
C ARG A 30 -29.92 1.31 -24.09
N LYS A 31 -30.32 2.59 -24.08
CA LYS A 31 -29.49 3.73 -24.50
C LYS A 31 -28.59 4.31 -23.39
N GLY A 32 -28.72 3.82 -22.15
CA GLY A 32 -27.89 4.20 -21.00
C GLY A 32 -26.80 3.20 -20.61
N ARG A 33 -26.63 2.09 -21.35
CA ARG A 33 -25.39 1.30 -21.28
C ARG A 33 -24.35 2.02 -22.12
N GLY A 34 -23.61 2.93 -21.48
CA GLY A 34 -22.41 3.51 -22.08
C GLY A 34 -21.59 2.40 -22.73
N ARG A 35 -21.30 2.57 -24.01
CA ARG A 35 -20.42 1.67 -24.77
C ARG A 35 -19.11 1.62 -23.96
N ARG A 36 -18.81 0.50 -23.29
CA ARG A 36 -17.50 0.31 -22.62
C ARG A 36 -16.46 0.68 -23.66
N LYS A 37 -15.66 1.72 -23.40
CA LYS A 37 -14.60 2.16 -24.30
C LYS A 37 -13.69 0.94 -24.50
N LYS A 38 -13.47 0.53 -25.75
CA LYS A 38 -12.55 -0.58 -26.00
C LYS A 38 -11.18 -0.16 -25.48
N ALA A 39 -10.52 -1.06 -24.77
CA ALA A 39 -9.16 -0.83 -24.28
C ALA A 39 -8.23 -0.53 -25.47
N THR A 40 -7.29 0.39 -25.27
CA THR A 40 -6.24 0.66 -26.26
C THR A 40 -5.26 -0.52 -26.33
N ALA A 41 -4.48 -0.61 -27.42
CA ALA A 41 -3.44 -1.64 -27.53
C ALA A 41 -2.42 -1.55 -26.37
N GLU A 42 -2.09 -0.33 -25.95
CA GLU A 42 -1.23 -0.04 -24.81
C GLU A 42 -1.82 -0.55 -23.50
N GLU A 43 -3.12 -0.29 -23.23
CA GLU A 43 -3.80 -0.79 -22.04
C GLU A 43 -3.85 -2.33 -22.01
N ILE A 44 -3.98 -2.99 -23.16
CA ILE A 44 -3.96 -4.45 -23.27
C ILE A 44 -2.57 -4.99 -22.93
N LEU A 45 -1.51 -4.40 -23.50
CA LEU A 45 -0.12 -4.79 -23.20
C LEU A 45 0.22 -4.58 -21.73
N ALA A 46 -0.13 -3.41 -21.18
CA ALA A 46 0.04 -3.09 -19.77
C ALA A 46 -0.71 -4.08 -18.88
N SER A 47 -1.97 -4.42 -19.21
CA SER A 47 -2.75 -5.40 -18.45
C SER A 47 -2.12 -6.79 -18.47
N GLY A 48 -1.60 -7.24 -19.62
CA GLY A 48 -0.89 -8.52 -19.72
C GLY A 48 0.39 -8.53 -18.86
N PHE A 49 1.15 -7.43 -18.89
CA PHE A 49 2.36 -7.28 -18.08
C PHE A 49 2.06 -7.31 -16.57
N VAL A 50 1.12 -6.47 -16.13
CA VAL A 50 0.72 -6.38 -14.71
C VAL A 50 0.21 -7.72 -14.20
N ARG A 51 -0.59 -8.44 -15.01
CA ARG A 51 -1.11 -9.76 -14.65
C ARG A 51 -0.02 -10.81 -14.50
N ARG A 52 0.92 -10.90 -15.43
CA ARG A 52 2.05 -11.83 -15.34
C ARG A 52 2.93 -11.54 -14.13
N TRP A 53 3.16 -10.26 -13.83
CA TRP A 53 3.91 -9.87 -12.65
C TRP A 53 3.15 -10.25 -11.37
N ALA A 54 1.85 -9.97 -11.25
CA ALA A 54 1.09 -10.29 -10.05
C ALA A 54 0.96 -11.82 -9.80
N PHE A 55 0.80 -12.60 -10.87
CA PHE A 55 0.54 -14.04 -10.81
C PHE A 55 1.52 -14.86 -11.67
N PRO A 56 2.80 -14.98 -11.28
CA PRO A 56 3.81 -15.68 -12.07
C PRO A 56 3.59 -17.20 -12.15
N ASP A 57 2.95 -17.79 -11.14
CA ASP A 57 2.69 -19.24 -11.07
C ASP A 57 1.37 -19.65 -11.75
N ALA A 58 0.60 -18.67 -12.26
CA ALA A 58 -0.59 -18.97 -13.05
C ALA A 58 -0.13 -19.49 -14.42
N SER A 59 -0.21 -20.81 -14.62
CA SER A 59 0.02 -21.45 -15.92
C SER A 59 -0.76 -20.68 -17.00
N VAL A 60 -0.06 -20.23 -18.03
CA VAL A 60 -0.62 -19.53 -19.19
C VAL A 60 -1.51 -20.49 -19.98
N ASN A 61 -2.73 -20.73 -19.50
CA ASN A 61 -3.80 -21.24 -20.33
C ASN A 61 -4.50 -20.01 -20.93
N ASP A 62 -3.97 -19.53 -22.04
CA ASP A 62 -4.52 -18.44 -22.85
C ASP A 62 -5.75 -18.90 -23.67
N HIS A 63 -6.65 -19.67 -23.03
CA HIS A 63 -7.91 -20.12 -23.62
C HIS A 63 -9.01 -20.17 -22.55
N ASP A 64 -9.49 -19.01 -22.13
CA ASP A 64 -10.80 -18.88 -21.48
C ASP A 64 -11.69 -17.98 -22.35
N GLU A 65 -12.07 -18.50 -23.53
CA GLU A 65 -13.41 -18.25 -24.06
C GLU A 65 -14.30 -19.38 -23.54
N ASP A 66 -15.24 -19.03 -22.67
CA ASP A 66 -16.31 -19.86 -22.09
C ASP A 66 -15.92 -20.93 -21.04
N GLY A 67 -16.31 -20.69 -19.78
CA GLY A 67 -16.29 -21.74 -18.74
C GLY A 67 -16.58 -21.25 -17.33
N ASP A 68 -17.82 -21.43 -16.89
CA ASP A 68 -18.32 -21.25 -15.53
C ASP A 68 -17.67 -22.25 -14.56
N ASP A 69 -16.69 -21.80 -13.77
CA ASP A 69 -16.20 -22.52 -12.57
C ASP A 69 -15.86 -21.52 -11.44
N GLY A 70 -16.86 -21.19 -10.64
CA GLY A 70 -16.79 -21.14 -9.16
C GLY A 70 -15.76 -20.29 -8.39
N LYS A 71 -14.87 -19.52 -9.02
CA LYS A 71 -14.03 -18.52 -8.33
C LYS A 71 -14.72 -17.16 -8.37
N PRO A 72 -14.83 -16.41 -7.25
CA PRO A 72 -15.16 -15.00 -7.31
C PRO A 72 -13.93 -14.26 -7.85
N THR A 73 -13.68 -14.39 -9.15
CA THR A 73 -12.73 -13.54 -9.85
C THR A 73 -13.29 -12.13 -9.80
N GLY A 74 -12.51 -11.20 -9.25
CA GLY A 74 -12.84 -9.79 -9.22
C GLY A 74 -13.36 -9.34 -10.58
N ALA A 75 -14.41 -8.52 -10.57
CA ALA A 75 -15.15 -8.10 -11.75
C ALA A 75 -14.26 -7.84 -12.99
N ALA A 76 -14.23 -8.78 -13.93
CA ALA A 76 -13.57 -8.70 -15.23
C ALA A 76 -12.06 -8.38 -15.20
N GLY A 77 -11.21 -9.38 -14.93
CA GLY A 77 -9.85 -9.48 -15.49
C GLY A 77 -8.82 -8.42 -15.12
N ARG A 78 -9.11 -7.52 -14.17
CA ARG A 78 -8.22 -6.45 -13.72
C ARG A 78 -7.59 -6.82 -12.39
N VAL A 79 -6.26 -6.72 -12.31
CA VAL A 79 -5.50 -6.90 -11.07
C VAL A 79 -5.73 -5.72 -10.14
N VAL A 80 -6.10 -5.99 -8.89
CA VAL A 80 -6.37 -4.97 -7.87
C VAL A 80 -5.17 -4.83 -6.95
N PHE A 81 -4.64 -3.60 -6.87
CA PHE A 81 -3.52 -3.24 -6.01
C PHE A 81 -4.01 -2.40 -4.84
N GLU A 82 -3.45 -2.67 -3.67
CA GLU A 82 -3.48 -1.80 -2.50
C GLU A 82 -2.04 -1.41 -2.16
N PHE A 83 -1.72 -0.12 -2.26
CA PHE A 83 -0.36 0.39 -2.06
C PHE A 83 -0.13 0.95 -0.66
N HIS A 84 -1.16 1.18 0.15
CA HIS A 84 -0.99 1.87 1.43
C HIS A 84 -1.92 1.29 2.48
N SER A 85 -1.36 0.51 3.41
CA SER A 85 -2.12 -0.13 4.48
C SER A 85 -1.29 -0.38 5.74
N HIS A 86 -1.98 -0.40 6.87
CA HIS A 86 -1.40 -0.47 8.21
C HIS A 86 -1.95 -1.65 8.99
N SER A 87 -1.10 -2.25 9.82
CA SER A 87 -1.43 -3.36 10.70
C SER A 87 -1.22 -2.99 12.17
N THR A 88 -1.48 -3.93 13.07
CA THR A 88 -1.17 -3.78 14.50
C THR A 88 0.32 -3.67 14.81
N CYS A 89 1.22 -3.83 13.82
CA CYS A 89 2.64 -3.56 14.02
C CYS A 89 2.93 -2.05 14.14
N SER A 90 2.00 -1.19 13.75
CA SER A 90 2.07 0.26 13.97
C SER A 90 0.81 0.81 14.63
N ASP A 91 -0.15 1.35 13.88
CA ASP A 91 -1.39 1.91 14.42
C ASP A 91 -2.66 1.40 13.71
N GLY A 92 -2.55 0.34 12.93
CA GLY A 92 -3.70 -0.42 12.45
C GLY A 92 -4.44 -1.18 13.57
N PHE A 93 -5.60 -1.73 13.21
CA PHE A 93 -6.46 -2.53 14.10
C PHE A 93 -6.48 -4.02 13.74
N LEU A 94 -5.99 -4.39 12.56
CA LEU A 94 -5.88 -5.78 12.11
C LEU A 94 -4.43 -6.23 12.19
N SER A 95 -4.21 -7.47 12.65
CA SER A 95 -2.88 -8.09 12.52
C SER A 95 -2.49 -8.21 11.05
N PRO A 96 -1.20 -8.36 10.71
CA PRO A 96 -0.78 -8.61 9.33
C PRO A 96 -1.56 -9.76 8.68
N THR A 97 -1.78 -10.86 9.39
CA THR A 97 -2.64 -11.98 8.92
C THR A 97 -4.08 -11.54 8.63
N ALA A 98 -4.74 -10.89 9.59
CA ALA A 98 -6.13 -10.45 9.43
C ALA A 98 -6.30 -9.37 8.34
N LEU A 99 -5.27 -8.53 8.13
CA LEU A 99 -5.23 -7.54 7.07
C LEU A 99 -5.21 -8.22 5.69
N VAL A 100 -4.40 -9.27 5.53
CA VAL A 100 -4.36 -10.07 4.29
C VAL A 100 -5.69 -10.79 4.04
N GLU A 101 -6.30 -11.38 5.07
CA GLU A 101 -7.63 -11.99 4.97
C GLU A 101 -8.69 -10.97 4.52
N ARG A 102 -8.62 -9.75 5.08
CA ARG A 102 -9.49 -8.65 4.66
C ARG A 102 -9.24 -8.27 3.20
N ALA A 103 -7.98 -8.13 2.79
CA ALA A 103 -7.59 -7.80 1.42
C ALA A 103 -8.17 -8.85 0.43
N HIS A 104 -8.04 -10.14 0.76
CA HIS A 104 -8.61 -11.23 -0.02
C HIS A 104 -10.13 -11.11 -0.15
N SER A 105 -10.83 -10.84 0.95
CA SER A 105 -12.29 -10.66 0.94
C SER A 105 -12.75 -9.47 0.09
N LYS A 106 -11.85 -8.53 -0.21
CA LYS A 106 -12.08 -7.35 -1.06
C LYS A 106 -11.59 -7.53 -2.49
N GLY A 107 -11.06 -8.70 -2.83
CA GLY A 107 -10.54 -9.00 -4.16
C GLY A 107 -9.25 -8.26 -4.48
N VAL A 108 -8.46 -7.90 -3.47
CA VAL A 108 -7.10 -7.40 -3.63
C VAL A 108 -6.19 -8.55 -4.05
N ASP A 109 -5.42 -8.34 -5.11
CA ASP A 109 -4.47 -9.32 -5.65
C ASP A 109 -3.03 -9.02 -5.22
N VAL A 110 -2.72 -7.74 -5.04
CA VAL A 110 -1.41 -7.25 -4.60
C VAL A 110 -1.59 -6.28 -3.45
N LEU A 111 -0.94 -6.54 -2.33
CA LEU A 111 -1.04 -5.75 -1.10
C LEU A 111 0.35 -5.27 -0.66
N ALA A 112 0.54 -3.97 -0.52
CA ALA A 112 1.68 -3.41 0.18
C ALA A 112 1.33 -3.21 1.66
N LEU A 113 2.13 -3.82 2.56
CA LEU A 113 2.08 -3.52 3.98
C LEU A 113 3.09 -2.41 4.27
N THR A 114 2.62 -1.29 4.79
CA THR A 114 3.40 -0.05 4.91
C THR A 114 3.25 0.55 6.31
N ASP A 115 3.37 -0.28 7.34
CA ASP A 115 3.30 0.14 8.74
C ASP A 115 4.21 1.33 9.03
N HIS A 116 3.78 2.21 9.94
CA HIS A 116 4.58 3.37 10.34
C HIS A 116 5.90 2.96 11.00
N ASP A 117 7.00 3.38 10.40
CA ASP A 117 8.36 3.27 10.91
C ASP A 117 8.78 1.83 11.30
N THR A 118 8.21 0.80 10.68
CA THR A 118 8.56 -0.60 10.94
C THR A 118 8.18 -1.50 9.77
N MET A 119 8.98 -2.55 9.55
CA MET A 119 8.67 -3.63 8.61
C MET A 119 8.35 -4.96 9.33
N ALA A 120 8.11 -4.92 10.65
CA ALA A 120 7.98 -6.12 11.48
C ALA A 120 6.83 -7.06 11.04
N GLY A 121 5.76 -6.53 10.47
CA GLY A 121 4.60 -7.31 10.03
C GLY A 121 4.76 -7.98 8.67
N VAL A 122 5.79 -7.63 7.89
CA VAL A 122 5.91 -8.08 6.49
C VAL A 122 6.03 -9.60 6.37
N ALA A 123 6.86 -10.24 7.21
CA ALA A 123 7.04 -11.68 7.16
C ALA A 123 5.74 -12.44 7.46
N GLU A 124 4.98 -12.00 8.46
CA GLU A 124 3.67 -12.57 8.79
C GLU A 124 2.66 -12.36 7.64
N ALA A 125 2.63 -11.16 7.04
CA ALA A 125 1.76 -10.88 5.90
C ALA A 125 2.09 -11.78 4.70
N VAL A 126 3.38 -11.98 4.38
CA VAL A 126 3.82 -12.88 3.31
C VAL A 126 3.38 -14.32 3.59
N GLU A 127 3.53 -14.79 4.84
CA GLU A 127 3.08 -16.12 5.24
C GLU A 127 1.57 -16.29 5.04
N ALA A 128 0.77 -15.33 5.53
CA ALA A 128 -0.68 -15.36 5.40
C ALA A 128 -1.14 -15.30 3.93
N ALA A 129 -0.49 -14.48 3.12
CA ALA A 129 -0.86 -14.23 1.73
C ALA A 129 -0.73 -15.48 0.84
N ASN A 130 0.16 -16.41 1.21
CA ASN A 130 0.29 -17.71 0.54
C ASN A 130 -1.02 -18.49 0.49
N LYS A 131 -1.87 -18.39 1.52
CA LYS A 131 -3.14 -19.12 1.59
C LYS A 131 -4.16 -18.60 0.58
N PHE A 132 -4.02 -17.34 0.17
CA PHE A 132 -5.00 -16.62 -0.64
C PHE A 132 -4.50 -16.30 -2.06
N GLY A 133 -3.24 -16.59 -2.36
CA GLY A 133 -2.63 -16.23 -3.65
C GLY A 133 -2.47 -14.72 -3.83
N ILE A 134 -2.36 -13.97 -2.73
CA ILE A 134 -2.06 -12.54 -2.74
C ILE A 134 -0.55 -12.37 -2.81
N ARG A 135 -0.09 -11.41 -3.63
CA ARG A 135 1.30 -10.97 -3.63
C ARG A 135 1.48 -9.83 -2.63
N ILE A 136 2.47 -9.96 -1.74
CA ILE A 136 2.86 -8.87 -0.84
C ILE A 136 3.97 -8.04 -1.49
N ILE A 137 3.85 -6.71 -1.41
CA ILE A 137 4.96 -5.77 -1.62
C ILE A 137 5.49 -5.39 -0.24
N PRO A 138 6.71 -5.80 0.14
CA PRO A 138 7.36 -5.31 1.36
C PRO A 138 7.46 -3.79 1.34
N GLY A 139 6.94 -3.13 2.38
CA GLY A 139 7.03 -1.68 2.47
C GLY A 139 7.02 -1.16 3.90
N VAL A 140 7.14 0.16 4.01
CA VAL A 140 7.11 0.91 5.26
C VAL A 140 6.68 2.35 4.95
N GLU A 141 5.88 2.96 5.82
CA GLU A 141 5.64 4.41 5.80
C GLU A 141 6.56 5.09 6.81
N ILE A 142 7.56 5.83 6.32
CA ILE A 142 8.58 6.45 7.14
C ILE A 142 8.16 7.89 7.48
N SER A 143 8.12 8.17 8.78
CA SER A 143 7.85 9.50 9.32
C SER A 143 9.08 10.38 9.16
N ALA A 144 8.88 11.55 8.57
CA ALA A 144 9.92 12.52 8.33
C ALA A 144 9.42 13.94 8.59
N VAL A 145 10.34 14.89 8.54
CA VAL A 145 10.03 16.31 8.58
C VAL A 145 10.62 16.99 7.36
N TYR A 146 9.83 17.85 6.73
CA TYR A 146 10.35 18.80 5.77
C TYR A 146 10.66 20.11 6.49
N SER A 147 11.93 20.52 6.43
CA SER A 147 12.36 21.84 6.89
C SER A 147 12.90 22.62 5.70
N PRO A 148 12.22 23.69 5.26
CA PRO A 148 12.82 24.61 4.31
C PRO A 148 14.09 25.23 4.91
N ARG A 149 15.08 25.48 4.06
CA ARG A 149 16.39 26.02 4.47
C ARG A 149 16.36 27.50 4.87
N GLU A 150 15.23 28.19 4.65
CA GLU A 150 15.07 29.60 5.02
C GLU A 150 14.39 29.73 6.39
N GLU A 151 14.98 30.57 7.26
CA GLU A 151 14.75 30.67 8.71
C GLU A 151 13.31 31.03 9.17
N SER A 152 12.36 31.21 8.25
CA SER A 152 11.02 31.74 8.55
C SER A 152 9.88 30.74 8.39
N GLU A 153 10.14 29.51 7.95
CA GLU A 153 9.08 28.53 7.73
C GLU A 153 9.12 27.41 8.78
N THR A 154 7.94 27.05 9.29
CA THR A 154 7.79 25.98 10.27
C THR A 154 7.99 24.63 9.61
N GLU A 155 8.78 23.78 10.24
CA GLU A 155 8.84 22.34 9.96
C GLU A 155 7.44 21.75 9.75
N GLU A 156 7.31 20.92 8.72
CA GLU A 156 6.08 20.25 8.34
C GLU A 156 6.29 18.73 8.35
N PRO A 157 5.41 17.95 9.02
CA PRO A 157 5.49 16.49 8.97
C PRO A 157 5.22 15.97 7.56
N VAL A 158 6.02 15.03 7.11
CA VAL A 158 5.91 14.38 5.81
C VAL A 158 6.05 12.87 6.00
N HIS A 159 5.29 12.08 5.26
CA HIS A 159 5.46 10.64 5.25
C HIS A 159 5.92 10.16 3.87
N ILE A 160 6.94 9.29 3.88
CA ILE A 160 7.53 8.71 2.68
C ILE A 160 7.30 7.20 2.72
N LEU A 161 6.55 6.69 1.75
CA LEU A 161 6.40 5.26 1.52
C LEU A 161 7.64 4.72 0.83
N ALA A 162 8.13 3.58 1.29
CA ALA A 162 9.18 2.81 0.65
C ALA A 162 8.62 1.45 0.22
N TYR A 163 8.82 1.08 -1.05
CA TYR A 163 8.45 -0.23 -1.57
C TYR A 163 9.69 -1.00 -2.02
N TYR A 164 9.84 -2.22 -1.54
CA TYR A 164 10.98 -3.09 -1.85
C TYR A 164 10.53 -4.31 -2.64
N GLY A 165 11.51 -4.94 -3.31
CA GLY A 165 11.33 -6.26 -3.91
C GLY A 165 11.14 -7.32 -2.83
N SER A 166 10.89 -8.56 -3.24
CA SER A 166 10.59 -9.64 -2.29
C SER A 166 11.75 -9.98 -1.33
N CYS A 167 13.00 -9.61 -1.63
CA CYS A 167 14.15 -9.78 -0.71
C CYS A 167 14.18 -8.69 0.36
N GLY A 168 13.33 -7.65 0.22
CA GLY A 168 13.39 -6.44 1.01
C GLY A 168 14.56 -5.51 0.62
N PRO A 169 14.97 -4.62 1.53
CA PRO A 169 16.07 -3.67 1.31
C PRO A 169 17.44 -4.35 1.28
N SER A 170 18.32 -3.93 0.37
CA SER A 170 19.69 -4.46 0.26
C SER A 170 20.60 -4.10 1.43
N GLN A 171 20.33 -2.97 2.10
CA GLN A 171 21.04 -2.49 3.28
C GLN A 171 20.06 -2.36 4.44
N PHE A 172 19.45 -3.49 4.82
CA PHE A 172 18.39 -3.52 5.83
C PHE A 172 18.81 -2.90 7.16
N GLU A 173 20.05 -3.11 7.61
CA GLU A 173 20.53 -2.58 8.90
C GLU A 173 20.52 -1.06 8.96
N ASP A 174 20.88 -0.37 7.87
CA ASP A 174 20.88 1.09 7.82
C ASP A 174 19.45 1.64 7.88
N LEU A 175 18.52 1.01 7.16
CA LEU A 175 17.10 1.31 7.24
C LEU A 175 16.59 1.08 8.67
N GLU A 176 16.83 -0.10 9.23
CA GLU A 176 16.34 -0.48 10.55
C GLU A 176 16.90 0.43 11.66
N ASN A 177 18.16 0.89 11.55
CA ASN A 177 18.73 1.86 12.47
C ASN A 177 17.97 3.19 12.44
N LEU A 178 17.65 3.71 11.25
CA LEU A 178 16.84 4.92 11.10
C LEU A 178 15.43 4.71 11.67
N LEU A 179 14.77 3.61 11.32
CA LEU A 179 13.43 3.26 11.81
C LEU A 179 13.40 3.13 13.34
N ALA A 180 14.37 2.46 13.93
CA ALA A 180 14.51 2.30 15.38
C ALA A 180 14.68 3.63 16.10
N ASN A 181 15.46 4.56 15.53
CA ASN A 181 15.63 5.91 16.07
C ASN A 181 14.31 6.70 16.05
N ILE A 182 13.53 6.62 14.96
CA ILE A 182 12.22 7.26 14.89
C ILE A 182 11.28 6.66 15.94
N ARG A 183 11.22 5.34 16.04
CA ARG A 183 10.41 4.64 17.06
C ARG A 183 10.81 5.05 18.48
N TYR A 184 12.10 5.15 18.78
CA TYR A 184 12.59 5.65 20.06
C TYR A 184 12.12 7.09 20.33
N GLY A 185 12.21 7.98 19.34
CA GLY A 185 11.66 9.34 19.44
C GLY A 185 10.16 9.36 19.73
N ARG A 186 9.37 8.44 19.14
CA ARG A 186 7.93 8.29 19.42
C ARG A 186 7.68 7.91 20.89
N TYR A 187 8.48 7.02 21.48
CA TYR A 187 8.37 6.68 22.91
C TYR A 187 8.54 7.92 23.79
N LEU A 188 9.62 8.68 23.61
CA LEU A 188 9.89 9.90 24.37
C LEU A 188 8.78 10.95 24.21
N ARG A 189 8.31 11.11 22.97
CA ARG A 189 7.19 12.00 22.64
C ARG A 189 5.92 11.59 23.37
N ALA A 190 5.59 10.30 23.42
CA ALA A 190 4.41 9.80 24.12
C ALA A 190 4.48 10.06 25.64
N GLU A 191 5.64 9.85 26.26
CA GLU A 191 5.85 10.21 27.67
C GLU A 191 5.61 11.70 27.93
N GLU A 192 6.11 12.57 27.04
CA GLU A 192 5.89 14.01 27.16
C GLU A 192 4.40 14.39 27.01
N MET A 193 3.69 13.77 26.06
CA MET A 193 2.24 13.96 25.91
C MET A 193 1.49 13.57 27.19
N LEU A 194 1.88 12.48 27.85
CA LEU A 194 1.28 12.05 29.12
C LEU A 194 1.54 13.05 30.25
N VAL A 195 2.74 13.61 30.34
CA VAL A 195 3.06 14.68 31.29
C VAL A 195 2.19 15.92 31.03
N LYS A 196 2.02 16.32 29.77
CA LYS A 196 1.16 17.45 29.38
C LYS A 196 -0.31 17.19 29.72
N LEU A 197 -0.83 16.01 29.41
CA LEU A 197 -2.20 15.62 29.74
C LEU A 197 -2.45 15.59 31.26
N SER A 198 -1.48 15.13 32.06
CA SER A 198 -1.55 15.19 33.53
C SER A 198 -1.70 16.62 34.05
N LYS A 199 -0.95 17.59 33.48
CA LYS A 199 -1.10 19.03 33.81
C LYS A 199 -2.49 19.57 33.45
N LEU A 200 -3.11 19.01 32.42
CA LEU A 200 -4.50 19.30 32.00
C LEU A 200 -5.56 18.54 32.80
N LYS A 201 -5.18 17.88 33.91
CA LYS A 201 -6.08 17.08 34.77
C LYS A 201 -6.67 15.85 34.06
N MET A 202 -5.95 15.33 33.06
CA MET A 202 -6.30 14.10 32.33
C MET A 202 -5.15 13.07 32.42
N PRO A 203 -4.77 12.61 33.63
CA PRO A 203 -3.66 11.67 33.76
C PRO A 203 -3.97 10.34 33.05
N LEU A 204 -3.02 9.87 32.27
CA LEU A 204 -3.01 8.54 31.64
C LEU A 204 -1.79 7.76 32.14
N LYS A 205 -1.99 6.46 32.35
CA LYS A 205 -0.90 5.54 32.74
C LYS A 205 -0.14 5.06 31.51
N TRP A 206 1.18 4.98 31.62
CA TRP A 206 2.03 4.48 30.54
C TRP A 206 1.61 3.07 30.10
N GLU A 207 1.33 2.19 31.07
CA GLU A 207 0.98 0.79 30.82
C GLU A 207 -0.31 0.67 30.00
N HIS A 208 -1.24 1.61 30.13
CA HIS A 208 -2.47 1.63 29.35
C HIS A 208 -2.20 2.01 27.89
N VAL A 209 -1.39 3.04 27.66
CA VAL A 209 -1.00 3.48 26.31
C VAL A 209 -0.17 2.40 25.62
N ALA A 210 0.80 1.80 26.31
CA ALA A 210 1.62 0.71 25.80
C ALA A 210 0.76 -0.51 25.45
N LYS A 211 -0.21 -0.87 26.29
CA LYS A 211 -1.16 -1.96 26.00
C LYS A 211 -2.00 -1.68 24.75
N ILE A 212 -2.42 -0.44 24.52
CA ILE A 212 -3.18 -0.05 23.33
C ILE A 212 -2.30 -0.09 22.08
N ALA A 213 -1.03 0.33 22.17
CA ALA A 213 -0.09 0.27 21.06
C ALA A 213 0.22 -1.19 20.68
N GLY A 214 0.37 -2.07 21.67
CA GLY A 214 0.75 -3.46 21.47
C GLY A 214 2.22 -3.71 21.78
N ASP A 215 2.58 -4.99 21.95
CA ASP A 215 3.93 -5.38 22.33
C ASP A 215 4.94 -5.03 21.23
N GLY A 216 6.00 -4.32 21.60
CA GLY A 216 7.05 -3.88 20.68
C GLY A 216 6.69 -2.71 19.77
N VAL A 217 5.47 -2.15 19.89
CA VAL A 217 4.98 -1.05 19.06
C VAL A 217 5.25 0.29 19.73
N ALA A 218 5.88 1.21 18.99
CA ALA A 218 6.16 2.56 19.49
C ALA A 218 4.88 3.42 19.53
N PRO A 219 4.46 3.91 20.72
CA PRO A 219 3.20 4.65 20.82
C PRO A 219 3.23 6.00 20.09
N GLY A 220 2.50 6.11 18.97
CA GLY A 220 2.17 7.40 18.35
C GLY A 220 1.03 8.18 19.04
N ARG A 221 0.73 9.37 18.51
CA ARG A 221 -0.40 10.22 18.94
C ARG A 221 -1.74 9.50 18.93
N VAL A 222 -1.95 8.62 17.95
CA VAL A 222 -3.19 7.84 17.81
C VAL A 222 -3.41 6.92 19.01
N HIS A 223 -2.36 6.29 19.54
CA HIS A 223 -2.48 5.44 20.74
C HIS A 223 -2.81 6.25 22.00
N VAL A 224 -2.21 7.43 22.15
CA VAL A 224 -2.58 8.36 23.24
C VAL A 224 -4.03 8.82 23.08
N ALA A 225 -4.46 9.16 21.86
CA ALA A 225 -5.85 9.53 21.57
C ALA A 225 -6.83 8.40 21.91
N ARG A 226 -6.51 7.15 21.56
CA ARG A 226 -7.30 5.97 21.95
C ARG A 226 -7.38 5.82 23.47
N ALA A 227 -6.27 5.97 24.17
CA ALA A 227 -6.24 5.92 25.64
C ALA A 227 -7.09 7.03 26.28
N MET A 228 -7.12 8.23 25.68
CA MET A 228 -8.00 9.32 26.11
C MET A 228 -9.49 8.96 25.93
N VAL A 229 -9.84 8.29 24.82
CA VAL A 229 -11.21 7.83 24.56
C VAL A 229 -11.61 6.73 25.55
N GLU A 230 -10.78 5.68 25.72
CA GLU A 230 -11.05 4.58 26.65
C GLU A 230 -11.16 5.05 28.11
N SER A 231 -10.43 6.11 28.47
CA SER A 231 -10.49 6.71 29.81
C SER A 231 -11.64 7.71 29.99
N GLY A 232 -12.45 7.95 28.95
CA GLY A 232 -13.61 8.85 29.01
C GLY A 232 -13.28 10.35 29.02
N TYR A 233 -12.04 10.74 28.70
CA TYR A 233 -11.66 12.16 28.64
C TYR A 233 -12.15 12.86 27.37
N VAL A 234 -12.35 12.10 26.30
CA VAL A 234 -12.87 12.55 25.00
C VAL A 234 -13.82 11.52 24.41
N GLU A 235 -14.78 11.96 23.61
CA GLU A 235 -15.83 11.11 23.01
C GLU A 235 -15.31 10.25 21.85
N ASN A 236 -14.31 10.75 21.11
CA ASN A 236 -13.78 10.10 19.92
C ASN A 236 -12.40 10.65 19.55
N LEU A 237 -11.71 9.97 18.62
CA LEU A 237 -10.38 10.36 18.14
C LEU A 237 -10.36 11.77 17.54
N LYS A 238 -11.42 12.14 16.80
CA LYS A 238 -11.53 13.49 16.19
C LYS A 238 -11.52 14.58 17.25
N GLN A 239 -12.17 14.37 18.39
CA GLN A 239 -12.12 15.30 19.51
C GLN A 239 -10.73 15.35 20.16
N ALA A 240 -10.07 14.20 20.35
CA ALA A 240 -8.71 14.14 20.89
C ALA A 240 -7.73 14.96 20.05
N PHE A 241 -7.73 14.75 18.73
CA PHE A 241 -6.88 15.50 17.80
C PHE A 241 -7.26 16.98 17.72
N SER A 242 -8.55 17.32 17.56
CA SER A 242 -8.93 18.73 17.35
C SER A 242 -8.73 19.62 18.58
N ARG A 243 -8.78 19.07 19.81
CA ARG A 243 -8.68 19.86 21.04
C ARG A 243 -7.32 19.79 21.74
N TYR A 244 -6.61 18.66 21.63
CA TYR A 244 -5.46 18.38 22.50
C TYR A 244 -4.19 18.02 21.72
N LEU A 245 -4.31 17.17 20.69
CA LEU A 245 -3.17 16.51 20.05
C LEU A 245 -2.83 17.03 18.63
N TYR A 246 -3.51 18.07 18.15
CA TYR A 246 -3.15 18.77 16.91
C TYR A 246 -1.78 19.42 17.01
N ASP A 247 -1.16 19.76 15.88
CA ASP A 247 0.18 20.36 15.87
C ASP A 247 0.18 21.71 16.60
N GLY A 248 1.00 21.82 17.65
CA GLY A 248 1.03 22.99 18.55
C GLY A 248 -0.08 23.00 19.61
N GLY A 249 -0.87 21.93 19.72
CA GLY A 249 -1.95 21.80 20.71
C GLY A 249 -1.47 21.62 22.16
N PRO A 250 -2.39 21.74 23.14
CA PRO A 250 -2.06 21.72 24.57
C PRO A 250 -1.32 20.47 25.06
N ALA A 251 -1.60 19.31 24.46
CA ALA A 251 -0.97 18.04 24.79
C ALA A 251 0.03 17.58 23.72
N TYR A 252 0.25 18.36 22.66
CA TYR A 252 1.17 18.01 21.60
C TYR A 252 2.62 18.08 22.09
N ALA A 253 3.39 17.03 21.81
CA ALA A 253 4.84 17.02 21.89
C ALA A 253 5.43 16.96 20.47
N LYS A 254 6.50 17.71 20.22
CA LYS A 254 7.20 17.71 18.93
C LYS A 254 8.12 16.47 18.88
N GLY A 255 8.16 15.78 17.75
CA GLY A 255 9.08 14.66 17.55
C GLY A 255 10.47 15.11 17.09
N SER A 256 11.34 14.13 16.86
CA SER A 256 12.68 14.29 16.31
C SER A 256 12.81 13.45 15.03
N GLU A 257 11.81 13.56 14.15
CA GLU A 257 11.79 12.87 12.87
C GLU A 257 12.96 13.34 11.96
N PRO A 258 13.56 12.45 11.16
CA PRO A 258 14.65 12.80 10.24
C PRO A 258 14.15 13.71 9.10
N PHE A 259 15.08 14.39 8.42
CA PHE A 259 14.73 15.18 7.25
C PHE A 259 14.22 14.28 6.11
N ALA A 260 13.14 14.72 5.46
CA ALA A 260 12.49 13.96 4.40
C ALA A 260 13.41 13.69 3.21
N GLU A 261 14.34 14.61 2.90
CA GLU A 261 15.37 14.41 1.89
C GLU A 261 16.31 13.24 2.22
N ASP A 262 16.77 13.15 3.47
CA ASP A 262 17.67 12.07 3.91
C ASP A 262 16.94 10.72 3.88
N VAL A 263 15.65 10.70 4.24
CA VAL A 263 14.80 9.51 4.14
C VAL A 263 14.65 9.05 2.69
N VAL A 264 14.35 9.96 1.76
CA VAL A 264 14.25 9.63 0.33
C VAL A 264 15.58 9.06 -0.18
N GLN A 265 16.70 9.68 0.17
CA GLN A 265 18.02 9.19 -0.24
C GLN A 265 18.29 7.80 0.34
N LEU A 266 18.00 7.55 1.61
CA LEU A 266 18.20 6.24 2.23
C LEU A 266 17.35 5.15 1.56
N ILE A 267 16.09 5.45 1.21
CA ILE A 267 15.23 4.51 0.47
C ILE A 267 15.87 4.15 -0.88
N CYS A 268 16.38 5.14 -1.62
CA CYS A 268 17.08 4.90 -2.88
C CYS A 268 18.33 4.03 -2.69
N HIS A 269 19.17 4.31 -1.68
CA HIS A 269 20.39 3.55 -1.39
C HIS A 269 20.12 2.11 -0.93
N THR A 270 18.96 1.86 -0.33
CA THR A 270 18.52 0.53 0.13
C THR A 270 17.77 -0.25 -0.96
N GLY A 271 17.65 0.29 -2.17
CA GLY A 271 17.00 -0.40 -3.29
C GLY A 271 15.47 -0.35 -3.25
N GLY A 272 14.89 0.69 -2.67
CA GLY A 272 13.45 0.89 -2.58
C GLY A 272 12.92 1.99 -3.51
N VAL A 273 11.61 1.95 -3.77
CA VAL A 273 10.89 3.00 -4.49
C VAL A 273 10.36 4.03 -3.50
N ALA A 274 11.09 5.14 -3.35
CA ALA A 274 10.68 6.29 -2.54
C ALA A 274 9.44 7.00 -3.13
N THR A 275 8.39 7.11 -2.32
CA THR A 275 7.07 7.62 -2.73
C THR A 275 6.50 8.59 -1.69
N LEU A 276 6.01 9.76 -2.11
CA LEU A 276 5.36 10.71 -1.20
C LEU A 276 3.92 10.25 -0.90
N ALA A 277 3.63 10.02 0.38
CA ALA A 277 2.30 9.66 0.86
C ALA A 277 1.39 10.89 0.96
N HIS A 278 0.09 10.69 0.70
CA HIS A 278 -1.01 11.63 0.93
C HIS A 278 -0.66 13.13 0.85
N PRO A 279 -0.12 13.64 -0.29
CA PRO A 279 0.38 15.01 -0.42
C PRO A 279 -0.67 16.11 -0.16
N TRP A 280 -1.96 15.75 -0.15
CA TRP A 280 -3.06 16.63 0.27
C TRP A 280 -3.06 17.00 1.75
N ALA A 281 -2.30 16.29 2.59
CA ALA A 281 -2.13 16.61 4.00
C ALA A 281 -1.10 17.72 4.24
N LEU A 282 -0.26 18.03 3.25
CA LEU A 282 0.78 19.05 3.32
C LEU A 282 0.19 20.47 3.18
N LYS A 283 0.76 21.41 3.94
CA LYS A 283 0.52 22.85 3.83
C LYS A 283 1.19 23.42 2.58
N ASN A 284 2.44 23.01 2.29
CA ASN A 284 3.24 23.54 1.19
C ASN A 284 3.69 22.45 0.18
N PRO A 285 2.76 21.69 -0.44
CA PRO A 285 3.10 20.50 -1.22
C PRO A 285 4.04 20.77 -2.40
N VAL A 286 3.88 21.89 -3.12
CA VAL A 286 4.71 22.20 -4.30
C VAL A 286 6.20 22.30 -3.95
N VAL A 287 6.52 22.95 -2.82
CA VAL A 287 7.90 23.16 -2.39
C VAL A 287 8.50 21.84 -1.90
N VAL A 288 7.75 21.08 -1.10
CA VAL A 288 8.13 19.74 -0.61
C VAL A 288 8.42 18.82 -1.79
N ILE A 289 7.48 18.68 -2.74
CA ILE A 289 7.60 17.77 -3.89
C ILE A 289 8.83 18.11 -4.73
N ARG A 290 9.07 19.40 -4.99
CA ARG A 290 10.26 19.85 -5.72
C ARG A 290 11.55 19.45 -5.01
N SER A 291 11.61 19.63 -3.68
CA SER A 291 12.79 19.28 -2.89
C SER A 291 13.03 17.78 -2.89
N LEU A 292 11.98 17.00 -2.61
CA LEU A 292 12.08 15.54 -2.57
C LEU A 292 12.43 14.94 -3.94
N LYS A 293 11.89 15.49 -5.04
CA LYS A 293 12.28 15.09 -6.39
C LYS A 293 13.78 15.30 -6.62
N ALA A 294 14.34 16.43 -6.20
CA ALA A 294 15.77 16.69 -6.31
C ALA A 294 16.63 15.70 -5.48
N SER A 295 16.05 15.12 -4.42
CA SER A 295 16.68 14.11 -3.57
C SER A 295 16.47 12.66 -4.05
N GLY A 296 15.72 12.44 -5.13
CA GLY A 296 15.51 11.11 -5.71
C GLY A 296 14.11 10.52 -5.54
N LEU A 297 13.09 11.32 -5.21
CA LEU A 297 11.71 10.84 -5.13
C LEU A 297 11.25 10.26 -6.49
N HIS A 298 10.66 9.06 -6.45
CA HIS A 298 10.26 8.36 -7.67
C HIS A 298 8.76 8.48 -7.98
N ALA A 299 7.93 8.45 -6.94
CA ALA A 299 6.48 8.38 -7.08
C ALA A 299 5.76 9.22 -6.03
N MET A 300 4.44 9.35 -6.19
CA MET A 300 3.57 9.94 -5.17
C MET A 300 2.13 9.42 -5.26
N GLU A 301 1.43 9.51 -4.14
CA GLU A 301 0.00 9.25 -4.10
C GLU A 301 -0.80 10.36 -4.78
N VAL A 302 -1.53 9.98 -5.82
CA VAL A 302 -2.43 10.84 -6.60
C VAL A 302 -3.85 10.31 -6.61
N TYR A 303 -4.01 8.99 -6.69
CA TYR A 303 -5.32 8.35 -6.71
C TYR A 303 -5.88 8.21 -5.30
N ARG A 304 -7.17 8.51 -5.13
CA ARG A 304 -7.90 8.45 -3.87
C ARG A 304 -9.12 7.53 -3.99
N SER A 305 -9.58 7.02 -2.86
CA SER A 305 -10.75 6.14 -2.77
C SER A 305 -12.07 6.84 -3.12
N ASP A 306 -12.15 8.16 -2.96
CA ASP A 306 -13.29 8.98 -3.39
C ASP A 306 -13.42 9.10 -4.92
N GLY A 307 -12.54 8.43 -5.67
CA GLY A 307 -12.50 8.42 -7.13
C GLY A 307 -12.03 9.74 -7.73
N LYS A 308 -11.69 10.74 -6.90
CA LYS A 308 -11.09 11.98 -7.37
C LYS A 308 -9.61 11.74 -7.59
N LEU A 309 -9.12 12.11 -8.77
CA LEU A 309 -7.72 12.45 -8.91
C LEU A 309 -7.46 13.59 -7.93
N SER A 310 -6.48 13.44 -7.05
CA SER A 310 -6.04 14.57 -6.25
C SER A 310 -5.62 15.71 -7.20
N GLY A 311 -5.65 16.95 -6.72
CA GLY A 311 -5.13 18.10 -7.48
C GLY A 311 -3.63 18.02 -7.80
N PHE A 312 -2.97 16.90 -7.46
CA PHE A 312 -1.55 16.66 -7.64
C PHE A 312 -1.20 15.91 -8.93
N GLY A 313 -2.18 15.49 -9.74
CA GLY A 313 -1.91 14.82 -11.02
C GLY A 313 -0.98 15.62 -11.95
N ASP A 314 -1.30 16.89 -12.18
CA ASP A 314 -0.49 17.79 -13.02
C ASP A 314 0.90 18.06 -12.42
N LEU A 315 1.00 18.00 -11.08
CA LEU A 315 2.25 18.22 -10.38
C LEU A 315 3.16 16.99 -10.47
N ALA A 316 2.59 15.79 -10.37
CA ALA A 316 3.29 14.55 -10.62
C ALA A 316 3.81 14.51 -12.07
N ASP A 317 2.98 14.88 -13.04
CA ASP A 317 3.38 14.93 -14.45
C ASP A 317 4.49 15.97 -14.69
N ARG A 318 4.40 17.15 -14.08
CA ARG A 318 5.44 18.19 -14.17
C ARG A 318 6.81 17.73 -13.65
N TYR A 319 6.82 16.95 -12.57
CA TYR A 319 8.05 16.47 -11.94
C TYR A 319 8.43 15.05 -12.35
N GLU A 320 7.75 14.47 -13.35
CA GLU A 320 7.98 13.12 -13.84
C GLU A 320 7.98 12.11 -12.68
N LEU A 321 6.94 12.18 -11.85
CA LEU A 321 6.69 11.26 -10.74
C LEU A 321 5.63 10.25 -11.13
N VAL A 322 5.88 8.98 -10.83
CA VAL A 322 4.87 7.94 -11.02
C VAL A 322 3.68 8.18 -10.10
N LYS A 323 2.48 8.07 -10.66
CA LYS A 323 1.22 8.28 -9.95
C LYS A 323 0.72 6.96 -9.39
N ILE A 324 0.64 6.84 -8.08
CA ILE A 324 0.05 5.66 -7.41
C ILE A 324 -1.06 6.09 -6.43
N GLY A 325 -1.56 5.17 -5.63
CA GLY A 325 -2.46 5.48 -4.52
C GLY A 325 -2.85 4.22 -3.75
N GLY A 326 -2.97 4.35 -2.44
CA GLY A 326 -3.57 3.35 -1.57
C GLY A 326 -4.68 3.94 -0.71
N SER A 327 -5.37 3.08 0.02
CA SER A 327 -6.49 3.47 0.87
C SER A 327 -6.07 4.11 2.19
N ASP A 328 -4.79 3.97 2.57
CA ASP A 328 -4.27 4.35 3.90
C ASP A 328 -5.08 3.64 5.01
N TYR A 329 -5.36 2.35 4.79
CA TYR A 329 -6.29 1.58 5.60
C TYR A 329 -5.69 1.16 6.94
N HIS A 330 -6.37 1.49 8.02
CA HIS A 330 -6.03 1.10 9.39
C HIS A 330 -7.03 0.11 9.99
N GLY A 331 -8.19 -0.13 9.38
CA GLY A 331 -9.23 -1.02 9.92
C GLY A 331 -10.01 -0.42 11.08
N ARG A 332 -10.20 0.90 11.07
CA ARG A 332 -10.98 1.64 12.07
C ARG A 332 -12.45 1.21 12.01
N SER A 333 -13.03 0.90 13.17
CA SER A 333 -14.47 0.64 13.26
C SER A 333 -15.27 1.93 13.01
N GLY A 334 -15.81 2.13 11.80
CA GLY A 334 -16.61 3.30 11.44
C GLY A 334 -16.88 3.41 9.93
N GLN A 335 -17.73 4.35 9.51
CA GLN A 335 -18.08 4.56 8.09
C GLN A 335 -17.13 5.53 7.35
N ASP A 336 -16.13 6.09 8.03
CA ASP A 336 -15.32 7.19 7.51
C ASP A 336 -13.99 6.75 6.85
N GLU A 337 -13.65 5.46 6.90
CA GLU A 337 -12.45 4.91 6.27
C GLU A 337 -12.80 4.10 5.02
N SER A 338 -11.99 4.24 3.98
CA SER A 338 -12.17 3.48 2.74
C SER A 338 -11.51 2.11 2.88
N ASP A 339 -12.18 1.07 2.42
CA ASP A 339 -11.68 -0.32 2.54
C ASP A 339 -10.46 -0.57 1.63
N LEU A 340 -9.77 -1.68 1.87
CA LEU A 340 -8.66 -2.14 1.04
C LEU A 340 -9.09 -2.33 -0.42
N GLY A 341 -8.25 -1.91 -1.36
CA GLY A 341 -8.51 -2.02 -2.80
C GLY A 341 -9.59 -1.06 -3.32
N SER A 342 -10.05 -0.12 -2.50
CA SER A 342 -11.05 0.88 -2.89
C SER A 342 -10.51 1.94 -3.87
N VAL A 343 -9.19 2.12 -3.93
CA VAL A 343 -8.54 3.07 -4.84
C VAL A 343 -8.45 2.46 -6.25
N ALA A 344 -9.24 3.00 -7.18
CA ALA A 344 -9.28 2.51 -8.55
C ALA A 344 -8.08 3.00 -9.37
N LEU A 345 -7.01 2.21 -9.43
CA LEU A 345 -5.76 2.57 -10.14
C LEU A 345 -5.79 2.18 -11.64
N PRO A 346 -5.68 3.12 -12.59
CA PRO A 346 -5.58 2.80 -14.00
C PRO A 346 -4.44 1.80 -14.26
N VAL A 347 -4.67 0.84 -15.16
CA VAL A 347 -3.67 -0.20 -15.46
C VAL A 347 -2.34 0.38 -15.92
N LEU A 348 -2.37 1.50 -16.67
CA LEU A 348 -1.17 2.23 -17.08
C LEU A 348 -0.39 2.80 -15.89
N ALA A 349 -1.07 3.28 -14.84
CA ALA A 349 -0.40 3.80 -13.66
C ALA A 349 0.36 2.70 -12.91
N VAL A 350 -0.26 1.52 -12.76
CA VAL A 350 0.37 0.33 -12.17
C VAL A 350 1.53 -0.16 -13.04
N TYR A 351 1.34 -0.15 -14.37
CA TYR A 351 2.38 -0.53 -15.32
C TYR A 351 3.61 0.38 -15.23
N GLU A 352 3.42 1.71 -15.22
CA GLU A 352 4.52 2.67 -15.04
C GLU A 352 5.25 2.48 -13.70
N PHE A 353 4.50 2.22 -12.62
CA PHE A 353 5.10 1.86 -11.34
C PHE A 353 5.98 0.62 -11.44
N LEU A 354 5.50 -0.47 -12.05
CA LEU A 354 6.28 -1.69 -12.16
C LEU A 354 7.50 -1.54 -13.09
N LYS A 355 7.39 -0.77 -14.18
CA LYS A 355 8.54 -0.45 -15.05
C LYS A 355 9.65 0.29 -14.32
N LEU A 356 9.26 1.19 -13.41
CA LEU A 356 10.19 1.91 -12.54
C LEU A 356 10.76 0.99 -11.45
N ALA A 357 9.90 0.24 -10.78
CA ALA A 357 10.23 -0.51 -9.57
C ALA A 357 11.08 -1.76 -9.85
N GLN A 358 10.78 -2.51 -10.90
CA GLN A 358 11.46 -3.78 -11.18
C GLN A 358 12.98 -3.61 -11.33
N PRO A 359 13.52 -2.70 -12.16
CA PRO A 359 14.97 -2.51 -12.26
C PRO A 359 15.63 -2.16 -10.93
N ILE A 360 14.98 -1.33 -10.11
CA ILE A 360 15.49 -0.95 -8.77
C ILE A 360 15.58 -2.18 -7.88
N TRP A 361 14.50 -2.98 -7.81
CA TRP A 361 14.44 -4.20 -7.02
C TRP A 361 15.41 -5.28 -7.51
N HIS A 362 15.64 -5.37 -8.83
CA HIS A 362 16.60 -6.32 -9.41
C HIS A 362 18.03 -6.00 -9.01
N ILE A 363 18.43 -4.73 -9.11
CA ILE A 363 19.76 -4.30 -8.68
C ILE A 363 19.96 -4.64 -7.20
N ALA A 364 18.99 -4.30 -6.35
CA ALA A 364 19.03 -4.62 -4.92
C ALA A 364 19.13 -6.13 -4.65
N THR A 365 18.35 -6.94 -5.37
CA THR A 365 18.36 -8.40 -5.26
C THR A 365 19.70 -8.97 -5.70
N ARG A 366 20.23 -8.52 -6.84
CA ARG A 366 21.55 -8.92 -7.35
C ARG A 366 22.66 -8.60 -6.34
N ASP A 367 22.63 -7.42 -5.76
CA ASP A 367 23.66 -6.98 -4.82
C ASP A 367 23.61 -7.84 -3.54
N MET A 368 22.42 -8.13 -3.01
CA MET A 368 22.24 -9.07 -1.89
C MET A 368 22.75 -10.49 -2.20
N LEU A 369 22.40 -11.02 -3.38
CA LEU A 369 22.86 -12.34 -3.81
C LEU A 369 24.37 -12.39 -4.01
N SER A 370 24.97 -11.30 -4.51
CA SER A 370 26.42 -11.19 -4.68
C SER A 370 27.13 -11.18 -3.33
N MET A 371 26.63 -10.43 -2.35
CA MET A 371 27.15 -10.43 -0.98
C MET A 371 27.09 -11.83 -0.35
N PHE A 372 25.99 -12.55 -0.54
CA PHE A 372 25.87 -13.92 -0.05
C PHE A 372 26.83 -14.89 -0.77
N ALA A 373 27.02 -14.74 -2.08
CA ALA A 373 27.96 -15.56 -2.84
C ALA A 373 29.42 -15.33 -2.42
N GLU A 374 29.77 -14.10 -2.02
CA GLU A 374 31.09 -13.77 -1.46
C GLU A 374 31.30 -14.35 -0.05
N GLU A 375 30.27 -14.31 0.80
CA GLU A 375 30.31 -14.84 2.17
C GLU A 375 29.05 -15.68 2.48
N PRO A 376 29.03 -16.96 2.08
CA PRO A 376 27.88 -17.83 2.30
C PRO A 376 27.79 -18.24 3.76
N SER A 377 26.92 -17.54 4.49
CA SER A 377 26.64 -17.79 5.91
C SER A 377 25.15 -17.87 6.17
N GLU A 378 24.75 -18.57 7.24
CA GLU A 378 23.35 -18.62 7.68
C GLU A 378 22.82 -17.21 7.94
N ILE A 379 23.65 -16.31 8.49
CA ILE A 379 23.25 -14.92 8.77
C ILE A 379 22.91 -14.20 7.46
N ASN A 380 23.76 -14.30 6.43
CA ASN A 380 23.51 -13.66 5.14
C ASN A 380 22.32 -14.30 4.40
N LEU A 381 22.11 -15.60 4.55
CA LEU A 381 20.91 -16.28 4.06
C LEU A 381 19.65 -15.74 4.73
N GLN A 382 19.64 -15.63 6.06
CA GLN A 382 18.52 -15.10 6.83
C GLN A 382 18.15 -13.66 6.40
N LYS A 383 19.12 -12.84 6.01
CA LYS A 383 18.85 -11.49 5.47
C LYS A 383 18.07 -11.54 4.15
N ILE A 384 18.46 -12.42 3.23
CA ILE A 384 17.81 -12.59 1.93
C ILE A 384 16.39 -13.13 2.09
N ILE A 385 16.20 -14.09 2.99
CA ILE A 385 14.92 -14.78 3.14
C ILE A 385 13.92 -14.06 4.06
N ARG A 386 14.36 -13.01 4.75
CA ARG A 386 13.58 -12.29 5.77
C ARG A 386 12.20 -11.83 5.31
N PHE A 387 12.12 -11.33 4.08
CA PHE A 387 10.90 -10.73 3.52
C PHE A 387 10.27 -11.57 2.41
N GLY A 388 10.88 -12.70 2.08
CA GLY A 388 10.55 -13.53 0.94
C GLY A 388 10.09 -14.93 1.33
N LYS A 389 9.49 -15.63 0.37
CA LYS A 389 9.13 -17.04 0.53
C LYS A 389 10.29 -17.92 0.08
N PHE A 390 10.80 -18.74 0.98
CA PHE A 390 11.72 -19.82 0.66
C PHE A 390 11.11 -21.14 1.12
N ASN A 391 10.60 -21.93 0.19
CA ASN A 391 10.26 -23.32 0.47
C ASN A 391 11.56 -24.11 0.61
N LEU A 392 12.25 -23.94 1.73
CA LEU A 392 13.33 -24.81 2.17
C LEU A 392 12.65 -26.12 2.61
N THR A 393 12.24 -26.97 1.67
CA THR A 393 11.71 -28.29 1.99
C THR A 393 12.75 -29.05 2.81
N LYS A 394 12.28 -29.84 3.79
CA LYS A 394 13.12 -30.66 4.70
C LYS A 394 14.14 -31.58 4.02
N GLU A 395 14.10 -31.73 2.69
CA GLU A 395 15.11 -32.45 1.90
C GLU A 395 16.39 -31.63 1.67
N TYR A 396 16.40 -30.33 1.95
CA TYR A 396 17.58 -29.46 1.86
C TYR A 396 18.19 -29.20 3.25
N SER A 397 18.27 -30.21 4.11
CA SER A 397 18.92 -30.13 5.43
C SER A 397 20.46 -30.06 5.34
N GLY A 398 20.99 -29.38 4.32
CA GLY A 398 22.40 -29.30 4.00
C GLY A 398 22.71 -28.20 2.99
N VAL A 399 22.09 -27.02 3.10
CA VAL A 399 22.45 -25.84 2.30
C VAL A 399 23.82 -25.33 2.75
N SER A 400 24.88 -26.00 2.27
CA SER A 400 26.27 -25.56 2.41
C SER A 400 26.86 -25.12 1.07
N CYS A 401 26.02 -24.94 0.04
CA CYS A 401 26.47 -24.56 -1.31
C CYS A 401 25.68 -23.34 -1.79
N GLY A 402 26.38 -22.25 -2.10
CA GLY A 402 25.78 -21.02 -2.59
C GLY A 402 24.93 -21.18 -3.86
N LYS A 403 25.17 -22.24 -4.64
CA LYS A 403 24.40 -22.59 -5.83
C LYS A 403 22.91 -22.86 -5.56
N ASP A 404 22.56 -23.59 -4.50
CA ASP A 404 21.16 -23.98 -4.24
C ASP A 404 20.29 -22.77 -3.85
N VAL A 405 20.87 -21.80 -3.14
CA VAL A 405 20.19 -20.54 -2.77
C VAL A 405 20.06 -19.63 -3.99
N LEU A 406 21.10 -19.52 -4.81
CA LEU A 406 21.03 -18.79 -6.08
C LEU A 406 19.95 -19.42 -6.97
N ASP A 407 19.94 -20.73 -7.16
CA ASP A 407 18.91 -21.39 -7.96
C ASP A 407 17.51 -21.21 -7.34
N LEU A 408 17.33 -21.25 -6.02
CA LEU A 408 16.03 -20.95 -5.39
C LEU A 408 15.59 -19.49 -5.55
N CYS A 409 16.49 -18.52 -5.40
CA CYS A 409 16.22 -17.10 -5.61
C CYS A 409 15.93 -16.77 -7.07
N LEU A 410 16.56 -17.49 -8.01
CA LEU A 410 16.51 -17.23 -9.45
C LEU A 410 15.45 -18.06 -10.19
N LEU A 411 15.08 -19.23 -9.66
CA LEU A 411 13.99 -20.08 -10.17
C LEU A 411 12.64 -19.76 -9.53
N SER A 412 12.60 -19.06 -8.41
CA SER A 412 11.35 -18.60 -7.82
C SER A 412 10.72 -17.46 -8.62
N SER A 413 9.44 -17.23 -8.36
CA SER A 413 8.47 -16.29 -8.96
C SER A 413 8.84 -14.79 -8.91
N TRP A 414 10.12 -14.50 -8.72
CA TRP A 414 10.72 -13.20 -8.44
C TRP A 414 11.19 -12.50 -9.71
N LEU A 415 11.75 -13.27 -10.63
CA LEU A 415 12.23 -12.83 -11.93
C LEU A 415 11.31 -13.39 -13.01
N ASN A 416 10.80 -12.53 -13.88
CA ASN A 416 10.15 -12.95 -15.12
C ASN A 416 11.19 -13.59 -16.08
N ASN A 417 10.74 -14.24 -17.15
CA ASN A 417 11.66 -14.98 -18.04
C ASN A 417 12.76 -14.10 -18.66
N GLU A 418 12.48 -12.85 -19.01
CA GLU A 418 13.51 -11.92 -19.55
C GLU A 418 14.54 -11.55 -18.47
N GLU A 419 14.13 -11.46 -17.21
CA GLU A 419 14.99 -11.12 -16.07
C GLU A 419 15.86 -12.31 -15.64
N ARG A 420 15.37 -13.55 -15.82
CA ARG A 420 16.13 -14.78 -15.59
C ARG A 420 17.27 -14.97 -16.59
N GLU A 421 17.13 -14.44 -17.80
CA GLU A 421 18.11 -14.53 -18.88
C GLU A 421 19.16 -13.39 -18.85
N ASN A 422 19.19 -12.58 -17.78
CA ASN A 422 20.17 -11.51 -17.62
C ASN A 422 21.60 -12.08 -17.50
N SER A 423 22.48 -11.66 -18.41
CA SER A 423 23.86 -12.14 -18.52
C SER A 423 24.72 -11.88 -17.28
N GLU A 424 24.41 -10.85 -16.49
CA GLU A 424 25.11 -10.57 -15.22
C GLU A 424 24.72 -11.57 -14.12
N LEU A 425 23.45 -11.98 -14.10
CA LEU A 425 22.93 -12.98 -13.18
C LEU A 425 23.43 -14.39 -13.53
N GLU A 426 23.49 -14.71 -14.82
CA GLU A 426 24.17 -15.91 -15.30
C GLU A 426 25.67 -15.89 -14.98
N ALA A 427 26.34 -14.72 -15.04
CA ALA A 427 27.74 -14.61 -14.63
C ALA A 427 27.94 -14.89 -13.12
N ILE A 428 27.00 -14.48 -12.26
CA ILE A 428 27.01 -14.83 -10.82
C ILE A 428 26.82 -16.34 -10.64
N LYS A 429 25.88 -16.96 -11.37
CA LYS A 429 25.67 -18.43 -11.34
C LYS A 429 26.86 -19.23 -11.84
N VAL A 430 27.60 -18.73 -12.83
CA VAL A 430 28.77 -19.41 -13.42
C VAL A 430 30.02 -19.26 -12.56
N LYS A 431 30.13 -18.17 -11.78
CA LYS A 431 31.28 -17.87 -10.92
C LYS A 431 31.32 -18.74 -9.65
N TYR A 432 30.20 -19.32 -9.25
CA TYR A 432 30.03 -20.20 -8.10
C TYR A 432 29.31 -21.48 -8.51
#